data_AF-A0A2M6V8H4-F1
#
_entry.id   AF-A0A2M6V8H4-F1
#
_cell.length_a   1.000
_cell.length_b   1.000
_cell.length_c   1.000
_cell.angle_alpha   90.00
_cell.angle_beta   90.00
_cell.angle_gamma   90.00
#
_symmetry.space_group_name_H-M   'P 1'
#
loop_
_entity.id
_entity.type
_entity.pdbx_description
1 polymer ?
#
loop_
_entity_poly.entity_id
_entity_poly.type
_entity_poly.pdbx_seq_one_letter_code
_entity_poly.pdbx_strand_id
1 'polypeptide(L)'
;MVVRVWRRFKRDLALLLTQQFWFLRPHIPNQASRVLYVYLGTPQLGDSIMDLSSRQLWSTRALRVDMLTHPSISAMYQGDPAFDRVFDDRRQLRHDYDFVVLQSYSWKCLKVKWRYFFFKQFLSLHGHYFGCEFNRLEFANDAWRAAFCMPADAAPGQPESVFRLSLDHSEQTREPKTIALGIGGVVPWRTYPHWAAVLHFLKIQYPEIQWILLGTANGRDMAQEIARSFSGDEKSLNLVDALPLDHVFARLQRVTLLLTADGGLLHLGKAAKVPIVALFAGAIHPRMRFCESDAAHVIHARARVSDIPAERIACIVQQCVEQHLESLHTSYLNDEPNCSV
;
A
#
# COMPACT_ATOMS: atom_id res chain seq x y z
N MET A 1 4.22 -13.38 21.12
CA MET A 1 3.03 -13.22 22.00
C MET A 1 3.25 -12.25 23.18
N VAL A 2 4.12 -12.53 24.16
CA VAL A 2 4.29 -11.73 25.41
C VAL A 2 4.54 -10.23 25.17
N VAL A 3 5.44 -9.88 24.24
CA VAL A 3 5.74 -8.47 23.91
C VAL A 3 4.52 -7.72 23.35
N ARG A 4 3.67 -8.38 22.56
CA ARG A 4 2.46 -7.77 21.98
C ARG A 4 1.40 -7.53 23.06
N VAL A 5 1.18 -8.53 23.92
CA VAL A 5 0.26 -8.42 25.07
C VAL A 5 0.70 -7.29 25.99
N TRP A 6 2.00 -7.20 26.29
CA TRP A 6 2.54 -6.12 27.11
C TRP A 6 2.39 -4.74 26.48
N ARG A 7 2.63 -4.61 25.16
CA ARG A 7 2.41 -3.35 24.43
C ARG A 7 0.94 -2.93 24.43
N ARG A 8 0.02 -3.89 24.30
CA ARG A 8 -1.43 -3.66 24.41
C ARG A 8 -1.79 -3.19 25.80
N PHE A 9 -1.39 -3.95 26.83
CA PHE A 9 -1.62 -3.60 28.23
C PHE A 9 -1.14 -2.19 28.58
N LYS A 10 0.07 -1.81 28.14
CA LYS A 10 0.59 -0.45 28.36
C LYS A 10 -0.31 0.64 27.77
N ARG A 11 -0.90 0.41 26.59
CA ARG A 11 -1.80 1.37 25.93
C ARG A 11 -3.15 1.42 26.63
N ASP A 12 -3.69 0.27 27.03
CA ASP A 12 -4.94 0.18 27.78
C ASP A 12 -4.81 0.86 29.14
N LEU A 13 -3.71 0.60 29.86
CA LEU A 13 -3.39 1.27 31.11
C LEU A 13 -3.24 2.78 30.91
N ALA A 14 -2.60 3.23 29.83
CA ALA A 14 -2.50 4.65 29.53
C ALA A 14 -3.87 5.29 29.27
N LEU A 15 -4.76 4.63 28.51
CA LEU A 15 -6.14 5.08 28.29
C LEU A 15 -6.93 5.10 29.61
N LEU A 16 -6.69 4.15 30.52
CA LEU A 16 -7.33 4.09 31.83
C LEU A 16 -6.89 5.25 32.72
N LEU A 17 -5.59 5.43 32.88
CA LEU A 17 -4.99 6.48 33.72
C LEU A 17 -5.35 7.88 33.21
N THR A 18 -5.53 8.04 31.89
CA THR A 18 -5.96 9.31 31.28
C THR A 18 -7.48 9.42 31.11
N GLN A 19 -8.24 8.46 31.64
CA GLN A 19 -9.71 8.39 31.59
C GLN A 19 -10.29 8.51 30.17
N GLN A 20 -9.50 8.17 29.15
CA GLN A 20 -9.91 8.34 27.75
C GLN A 20 -10.98 7.36 27.31
N PHE A 21 -11.16 6.25 28.03
CA PHE A 21 -12.24 5.29 27.73
C PHE A 21 -13.63 5.93 27.74
N TRP A 22 -13.87 6.96 28.56
CA TRP A 22 -15.15 7.69 28.59
C TRP A 22 -15.44 8.48 27.30
N PHE A 23 -14.38 8.85 26.56
CA PHE A 23 -14.46 9.58 25.30
C PHE A 23 -14.35 8.67 24.07
N LEU A 24 -13.98 7.40 24.26
CA LEU A 24 -13.96 6.42 23.18
C LEU A 24 -15.39 6.14 22.72
N ARG A 25 -15.59 6.09 21.40
CA ARG A 25 -16.86 5.74 20.76
C ARG A 25 -16.63 4.61 19.75
N PRO A 26 -17.58 3.68 19.61
CA PRO A 26 -17.48 2.61 18.62
C PRO A 26 -17.73 3.10 17.19
N HIS A 27 -18.44 4.22 17.03
CA HIS A 27 -18.81 4.79 15.74
C HIS A 27 -18.70 6.32 15.75
N ILE A 28 -18.66 6.91 14.56
CA ILE A 28 -18.72 8.36 14.35
C ILE A 28 -20.20 8.77 14.48
N PRO A 29 -20.54 9.74 15.37
CA PRO A 29 -21.90 10.24 15.50
C PRO A 29 -22.45 10.77 14.17
N ASN A 30 -23.72 10.51 13.86
CA ASN A 30 -24.33 10.95 12.58
C ASN A 30 -24.35 12.48 12.42
N GLN A 31 -24.34 13.23 13.52
CA GLN A 31 -24.29 14.69 13.53
C GLN A 31 -22.86 15.27 13.37
N ALA A 32 -21.82 14.43 13.41
CA ALA A 32 -20.45 14.89 13.23
C ALA A 32 -20.23 15.22 11.75
N SER A 33 -19.78 16.45 11.48
CA SER A 33 -19.57 16.96 10.12
C SER A 33 -18.09 17.20 9.84
N ARG A 34 -17.33 17.70 10.82
CA ARG A 34 -15.90 17.97 10.69
C ARG A 34 -15.07 17.04 11.55
N VAL A 35 -14.25 16.21 10.90
CA VAL A 35 -13.47 15.17 11.54
C VAL A 35 -11.99 15.45 11.37
N LEU A 36 -11.21 15.29 12.46
CA LEU A 36 -9.76 15.22 12.36
C LEU A 36 -9.32 13.76 12.30
N TYR A 37 -8.64 13.37 11.23
CA TYR A 37 -7.97 12.09 11.13
C TYR A 37 -6.46 12.21 11.45
N VAL A 38 -6.02 11.58 12.54
CA VAL A 38 -4.62 11.55 12.96
C VAL A 38 -3.94 10.29 12.42
N TYR A 39 -3.31 10.42 11.24
CA TYR A 39 -2.62 9.36 10.50
C TYR A 39 -1.10 9.45 10.68
N LEU A 40 -0.59 8.90 11.80
CA LEU A 40 0.83 9.02 12.20
C LEU A 40 1.55 7.66 12.30
N GLY A 41 1.19 6.74 11.40
CA GLY A 41 1.80 5.42 11.24
C GLY A 41 3.20 5.49 10.66
N THR A 42 3.72 4.37 10.18
CA THR A 42 4.98 4.37 9.43
C THR A 42 4.73 5.08 8.09
N PRO A 43 5.55 6.08 7.69
CA PRO A 43 5.31 6.87 6.48
C PRO A 43 5.74 6.12 5.21
N GLN A 44 5.05 5.02 4.90
CA GLN A 44 5.29 4.19 3.72
C GLN A 44 4.19 4.41 2.68
N LEU A 45 4.58 4.58 1.41
CA LEU A 45 3.67 4.73 0.27
C LEU A 45 2.62 3.61 0.20
N GLY A 46 3.06 2.36 0.36
CA GLY A 46 2.17 1.20 0.29
C GLY A 46 1.12 1.18 1.39
N ASP A 47 1.56 1.39 2.64
CA ASP A 47 0.67 1.45 3.80
C ASP A 47 -0.35 2.59 3.66
N SER A 48 0.07 3.76 3.16
CA SER A 48 -0.86 4.89 3.00
C SER A 48 -1.88 4.64 1.90
N ILE A 49 -1.49 4.04 0.76
CA ILE A 49 -2.45 3.68 -0.29
C ILE A 49 -3.50 2.71 0.28
N MET A 50 -3.08 1.64 0.95
CA MET A 50 -4.01 0.67 1.52
C MET A 50 -4.92 1.28 2.60
N ASP A 51 -4.34 1.93 3.61
CA ASP A 51 -5.10 2.46 4.75
C ASP A 51 -6.08 3.59 4.33
N LEU A 52 -5.72 4.39 3.31
CA LEU A 52 -6.51 5.55 2.90
C LEU A 52 -7.46 5.27 1.74
N SER A 53 -7.44 4.09 1.12
CA SER A 53 -8.34 3.77 -0.01
C SER A 53 -9.83 3.93 0.36
N SER A 54 -10.18 3.57 1.58
CA SER A 54 -11.56 3.65 2.11
C SER A 54 -12.09 5.08 2.27
N ARG A 55 -11.29 6.11 1.99
CA ARG A 55 -11.75 7.51 2.00
C ARG A 55 -12.86 7.80 1.00
N GLN A 56 -13.02 6.95 -0.03
CA GLN A 56 -14.17 6.98 -0.93
C GLN A 56 -15.52 6.92 -0.19
N LEU A 57 -15.56 6.22 0.95
CA LEU A 57 -16.75 6.06 1.78
C LEU A 57 -17.15 7.36 2.50
N TRP A 58 -16.26 8.34 2.65
CA TRP A 58 -16.55 9.55 3.42
C TRP A 58 -17.62 10.43 2.77
N SER A 59 -17.70 10.36 1.43
CA SER A 59 -18.73 11.04 0.64
C SER A 59 -20.14 10.61 1.02
N THR A 60 -20.35 9.36 1.43
CA THR A 60 -21.69 8.82 1.79
C THR A 60 -22.26 9.47 3.05
N ARG A 61 -21.43 10.13 3.85
CA ARG A 61 -21.81 10.87 5.06
C ARG A 61 -21.50 12.37 4.98
N ALA A 62 -21.11 12.87 3.80
CA ALA A 62 -20.70 14.26 3.57
C ALA A 62 -19.68 14.77 4.63
N LEU A 63 -18.75 13.91 5.05
CA LEU A 63 -17.77 14.26 6.07
C LEU A 63 -16.69 15.18 5.51
N ARG A 64 -16.40 16.24 6.24
CA ARG A 64 -15.26 17.14 6.00
C ARG A 64 -14.08 16.68 6.84
N VAL A 65 -13.11 16.06 6.20
CA VAL A 65 -11.99 15.42 6.89
C VAL A 65 -10.71 16.23 6.73
N ASP A 66 -10.13 16.64 7.85
CA ASP A 66 -8.76 17.13 7.92
C ASP A 66 -7.84 15.97 8.32
N MET A 67 -6.67 15.85 7.69
CA MET A 67 -5.69 14.82 8.03
C MET A 67 -4.37 15.42 8.53
N LEU A 68 -3.98 15.03 9.75
CA LEU A 68 -2.64 15.26 10.28
C LEU A 68 -1.75 14.03 10.03
N THR A 69 -0.67 14.19 9.29
CA THR A 69 0.23 13.08 8.93
C THR A 69 1.73 13.45 8.89
N HIS A 70 2.56 12.59 8.31
CA HIS A 70 3.98 12.83 8.06
C HIS A 70 4.20 13.63 6.77
N PRO A 71 5.27 14.44 6.64
CA PRO A 71 5.48 15.31 5.47
C PRO A 71 5.41 14.58 4.12
N SER A 72 6.00 13.38 4.02
CA SER A 72 5.99 12.58 2.79
C SER A 72 4.59 12.10 2.39
N ILE A 73 3.74 11.76 3.38
CA ILE A 73 2.35 11.37 3.13
C ILE A 73 1.49 12.61 2.85
N SER A 74 1.76 13.72 3.55
CA SER A 74 1.04 14.98 3.32
C SER A 74 1.22 15.46 1.88
N ALA A 75 2.46 15.51 1.40
CA ALA A 75 2.77 15.86 0.01
C ALA A 75 2.11 14.91 -1.00
N MET A 76 1.95 13.63 -0.63
CA MET A 76 1.33 12.63 -1.49
C MET A 76 -0.18 12.80 -1.63
N TYR A 77 -0.90 13.27 -0.62
CA TYR A 77 -2.35 13.47 -0.67
C TYR A 77 -2.75 14.94 -0.76
N GLN A 78 -1.80 15.83 -1.03
CA GLN A 78 -2.06 17.24 -1.24
C GLN A 78 -3.05 17.42 -2.40
N GLY A 79 -4.16 18.09 -2.14
CA GLY A 79 -5.21 18.33 -3.14
C GLY A 79 -6.11 17.13 -3.46
N ASP A 80 -6.00 16.01 -2.74
CA ASP A 80 -6.96 14.91 -2.89
C ASP A 80 -8.35 15.36 -2.40
N PRO A 81 -9.41 15.21 -3.22
CA PRO A 81 -10.72 15.79 -2.96
C PRO A 81 -11.48 15.16 -1.77
N ALA A 82 -11.04 14.03 -1.21
CA ALA A 82 -11.62 13.50 0.01
C ALA A 82 -11.25 14.30 1.27
N PHE A 83 -10.21 15.14 1.20
CA PHE A 83 -9.75 15.91 2.34
C PHE A 83 -10.07 17.40 2.17
N ASP A 84 -10.55 18.02 3.24
CA ASP A 84 -10.60 19.48 3.33
C ASP A 84 -9.17 20.04 3.40
N ARG A 85 -8.33 19.42 4.25
CA ARG A 85 -6.92 19.78 4.43
C ARG A 85 -6.08 18.54 4.76
N VAL A 86 -4.89 18.48 4.20
CA VAL A 86 -3.84 17.53 4.59
C VAL A 86 -2.63 18.34 5.04
N PHE A 87 -2.11 18.05 6.23
CA PHE A 87 -0.99 18.78 6.79
C PHE A 87 -0.13 17.89 7.71
N ASP A 88 1.11 18.30 7.92
CA ASP A 88 2.07 17.62 8.79
C ASP A 88 2.46 18.41 10.05
N ASP A 89 2.03 19.67 10.14
CA ASP A 89 2.31 20.55 11.28
C ASP A 89 1.12 20.67 12.24
N ARG A 90 1.35 20.32 13.50
CA ARG A 90 0.36 20.41 14.58
C ARG A 90 -0.12 21.82 14.85
N ARG A 91 0.61 22.86 14.46
CA ARG A 91 0.18 24.27 14.58
C ARG A 91 -1.02 24.60 13.69
N GLN A 92 -1.30 23.78 12.68
CA GLN A 92 -2.44 23.96 11.77
C GLN A 92 -3.75 23.30 12.27
N LEU A 93 -3.69 22.64 13.43
CA LEU A 93 -4.85 22.03 14.08
C LEU A 93 -5.87 23.10 14.45
N ARG A 94 -7.15 22.84 14.12
CA ARG A 94 -8.28 23.62 14.59
C ARG A 94 -8.84 23.04 15.89
N HIS A 95 -9.67 23.81 16.59
CA HIS A 95 -10.35 23.35 17.81
C HIS A 95 -11.82 22.97 17.59
N ASP A 96 -12.37 23.28 16.41
CA ASP A 96 -13.78 23.11 16.05
C ASP A 96 -14.08 21.76 15.35
N TYR A 97 -13.25 20.73 15.60
CA TYR A 97 -13.57 19.36 15.20
C TYR A 97 -14.70 18.80 16.07
N ASP A 98 -15.67 18.16 15.42
CA ASP A 98 -16.77 17.45 16.08
C ASP A 98 -16.26 16.13 16.67
N PHE A 99 -15.33 15.49 15.97
CA PHE A 99 -14.85 14.15 16.30
C PHE A 99 -13.39 13.94 15.87
N VAL A 100 -12.68 13.07 16.58
CA VAL A 100 -11.29 12.70 16.25
C VAL A 100 -11.22 11.22 15.87
N VAL A 101 -10.63 10.92 14.73
CA VAL A 101 -10.29 9.55 14.32
C VAL A 101 -8.79 9.38 14.48
N LEU A 102 -8.37 8.34 15.19
CA LEU A 102 -6.97 7.93 15.27
C LEU A 102 -6.74 6.77 14.32
N GLN A 103 -5.59 6.74 13.63
CA GLN A 103 -5.22 5.53 12.87
C GLN A 103 -5.06 4.32 13.81
N SER A 104 -4.38 4.51 14.94
CA SER A 104 -4.14 3.45 15.94
C SER A 104 -3.92 4.05 17.33
N TYR A 105 -3.85 3.20 18.36
CA TYR A 105 -3.41 3.56 19.71
C TYR A 105 -1.89 3.72 19.83
N SER A 106 -1.21 4.14 18.77
CA SER A 106 0.21 4.49 18.85
C SER A 106 0.40 5.71 19.76
N TRP A 107 1.55 5.79 20.44
CA TRP A 107 1.88 6.97 21.25
C TRP A 107 1.91 8.27 20.44
N LYS A 108 2.23 8.21 19.14
CA LYS A 108 2.20 9.37 18.25
C LYS A 108 0.77 9.92 18.13
N CYS A 109 -0.20 9.06 17.87
CA CYS A 109 -1.62 9.42 17.79
C CYS A 109 -2.19 9.85 19.14
N LEU A 110 -1.94 9.08 20.20
CA LEU A 110 -2.46 9.37 21.55
C LEU A 110 -1.93 10.69 22.10
N LYS A 111 -0.65 11.04 21.86
CA LYS A 111 -0.10 12.34 22.29
C LYS A 111 -0.82 13.52 21.64
N VAL A 112 -1.23 13.41 20.37
CA VAL A 112 -2.03 14.46 19.72
C VAL A 112 -3.39 14.57 20.40
N LYS A 113 -4.07 13.43 20.61
CA LYS A 113 -5.36 13.39 21.29
C LYS A 113 -5.29 14.03 22.69
N TRP A 114 -4.35 13.63 23.52
CA TRP A 114 -4.22 14.15 24.88
C TRP A 114 -3.86 15.63 24.93
N ARG A 115 -2.98 16.09 24.05
CA ARG A 115 -2.48 17.47 24.12
C ARG A 115 -3.47 18.49 23.57
N TYR A 116 -4.20 18.15 22.51
CA TYR A 116 -5.01 19.13 21.77
C TYR A 116 -6.51 18.87 21.88
N PHE A 117 -6.92 17.64 22.18
CA PHE A 117 -8.31 17.20 22.09
C PHE A 117 -8.72 16.32 23.26
N PHE A 118 -8.20 16.59 24.47
CA PHE A 118 -8.28 15.69 25.63
C PHE A 118 -9.71 15.18 25.92
N PHE A 119 -10.71 16.07 25.89
CA PHE A 119 -12.11 15.75 26.15
C PHE A 119 -12.96 15.46 24.90
N LYS A 120 -12.38 15.53 23.69
CA LYS A 120 -13.12 15.23 22.46
C LYS A 120 -13.38 13.74 22.35
N GLN A 121 -14.55 13.39 21.83
CA GLN A 121 -14.87 12.01 21.50
C GLN A 121 -13.99 11.52 20.34
N PHE A 122 -13.64 10.25 20.36
CA PHE A 122 -12.77 9.67 19.35
C PHE A 122 -13.00 8.18 19.13
N LEU A 123 -12.46 7.67 18.04
CA LEU A 123 -12.27 6.24 17.81
C LEU A 123 -10.86 5.98 17.26
N SER A 124 -10.48 4.70 17.21
CA SER A 124 -9.24 4.25 16.60
C SER A 124 -9.56 3.16 15.58
N LEU A 125 -9.13 3.35 14.32
CA LEU A 125 -9.45 2.40 13.25
C LEU A 125 -8.73 1.06 13.45
N HIS A 126 -7.41 1.09 13.67
CA HIS A 126 -6.62 -0.13 13.87
C HIS A 126 -6.56 -0.58 15.33
N GLY A 127 -7.05 0.22 16.28
CA GLY A 127 -6.95 -0.11 17.70
C GLY A 127 -5.50 -0.41 18.11
N HIS A 128 -5.23 -1.66 18.50
CA HIS A 128 -3.88 -2.13 18.87
C HIS A 128 -3.08 -2.72 17.71
N TYR A 129 -3.73 -3.04 16.60
CA TYR A 129 -3.10 -3.65 15.44
C TYR A 129 -2.11 -2.67 14.80
N PHE A 130 -0.92 -3.18 14.51
CA PHE A 130 0.16 -2.44 13.88
C PHE A 130 1.07 -3.41 13.14
N GLY A 131 1.50 -3.05 11.94
CA GLY A 131 2.48 -3.84 11.17
C GLY A 131 1.91 -4.39 9.87
N CYS A 132 2.54 -5.43 9.33
CA CYS A 132 2.22 -6.03 8.04
C CYS A 132 1.43 -7.33 8.15
N GLU A 133 0.85 -7.61 9.33
CA GLU A 133 0.35 -8.93 9.77
C GLU A 133 -1.11 -9.21 9.36
N PHE A 134 -1.71 -8.34 8.55
CA PHE A 134 -3.07 -8.45 8.06
C PHE A 134 -3.21 -7.71 6.72
N ASN A 135 -4.28 -8.00 5.97
CA ASN A 135 -4.63 -7.25 4.78
C ASN A 135 -5.13 -5.85 5.20
N ARG A 136 -4.26 -4.85 5.04
CA ARG A 136 -4.54 -3.48 5.49
C ARG A 136 -5.67 -2.82 4.71
N LEU A 137 -5.82 -3.14 3.43
CA LEU A 137 -6.86 -2.58 2.59
C LEU A 137 -8.24 -3.03 3.08
N GLU A 138 -8.42 -4.34 3.25
CA GLU A 138 -9.66 -4.93 3.78
C GLU A 138 -9.95 -4.43 5.20
N PHE A 139 -8.94 -4.49 6.07
CA PHE A 139 -9.09 -4.04 7.45
C PHE A 139 -9.48 -2.56 7.55
N ALA A 140 -8.83 -1.67 6.78
CA ALA A 140 -9.16 -0.25 6.79
C ALA A 140 -10.58 -0.01 6.28
N ASN A 141 -10.99 -0.73 5.23
CA ASN A 141 -12.34 -0.66 4.70
C ASN A 141 -13.37 -1.06 5.75
N ASP A 142 -13.19 -2.21 6.40
CA ASP A 142 -14.11 -2.71 7.42
C ASP A 142 -14.13 -1.81 8.66
N ALA A 143 -12.98 -1.26 9.07
CA ALA A 143 -12.91 -0.31 10.16
C ALA A 143 -13.69 0.98 9.87
N TRP A 144 -13.63 1.51 8.65
CA TRP A 144 -14.42 2.68 8.25
C TRP A 144 -15.91 2.35 8.12
N ARG A 145 -16.27 1.19 7.58
CA ARG A 145 -17.67 0.72 7.52
C ARG A 145 -18.27 0.59 8.92
N ALA A 146 -17.54 -0.03 9.85
CA ALA A 146 -17.93 -0.14 11.25
C ALA A 146 -18.04 1.24 11.92
N ALA A 147 -17.09 2.14 11.67
CA ALA A 147 -17.14 3.52 12.17
C ALA A 147 -18.38 4.28 11.66
N PHE A 148 -18.91 3.90 10.50
CA PHE A 148 -20.13 4.46 9.90
C PHE A 148 -21.39 3.63 10.15
N CYS A 149 -21.33 2.58 10.97
CA CYS A 149 -22.45 1.65 11.18
C CYS A 149 -23.11 1.21 9.86
N MET A 150 -22.30 0.99 8.82
CA MET A 150 -22.82 0.59 7.50
C MET A 150 -23.40 -0.83 7.58
N PRO A 151 -24.58 -1.08 7.00
CA PRO A 151 -25.15 -2.41 6.94
C PRO A 151 -24.22 -3.41 6.26
N ALA A 152 -24.22 -4.66 6.72
CA ALA A 152 -23.37 -5.72 6.15
C ALA A 152 -23.74 -6.04 4.69
N ASP A 153 -25.02 -5.92 4.35
CA ASP A 153 -25.62 -6.12 3.03
C ASP A 153 -25.42 -4.92 2.08
N ALA A 154 -25.13 -3.72 2.62
CA ALA A 154 -24.75 -2.55 1.83
C ALA A 154 -23.29 -2.63 1.32
N ALA A 155 -22.77 -3.83 1.04
CA ALA A 155 -21.40 -4.00 0.58
C ALA A 155 -21.28 -3.49 -0.86
N PRO A 156 -20.49 -2.44 -1.14
CA PRO A 156 -19.88 -2.32 -2.47
C PRO A 156 -19.00 -3.55 -2.68
N GLY A 157 -18.58 -3.79 -3.92
CA GLY A 157 -17.63 -4.86 -4.25
C GLY A 157 -16.35 -4.82 -3.39
N GLN A 158 -15.51 -5.84 -3.54
CA GLN A 158 -14.23 -5.96 -2.86
C GLN A 158 -13.46 -4.63 -2.81
N PRO A 159 -12.88 -4.22 -1.66
CA PRO A 159 -12.22 -2.93 -1.57
C PRO A 159 -11.07 -2.82 -2.56
N GLU A 160 -11.08 -1.74 -3.35
CA GLU A 160 -10.04 -1.46 -4.34
C GLU A 160 -8.95 -0.56 -3.76
N SER A 161 -7.71 -0.73 -4.26
CA SER A 161 -6.62 0.20 -3.93
C SER A 161 -6.78 1.50 -4.71
N VAL A 162 -6.67 2.65 -4.05
CA VAL A 162 -6.94 3.96 -4.65
C VAL A 162 -5.84 4.96 -4.32
N PHE A 163 -5.07 5.32 -5.35
CA PHE A 163 -4.05 6.36 -5.27
C PHE A 163 -4.59 7.69 -5.78
N ARG A 164 -4.72 8.70 -4.91
CA ARG A 164 -5.34 10.03 -5.16
C ARG A 164 -6.68 10.02 -5.88
N LEU A 165 -7.76 10.45 -5.24
CA LEU A 165 -9.09 10.43 -5.87
C LEU A 165 -9.26 11.37 -7.07
N SER A 166 -8.33 12.30 -7.26
CA SER A 166 -8.33 13.20 -8.43
C SER A 166 -7.85 12.53 -9.72
N LEU A 167 -7.24 11.33 -9.63
CA LEU A 167 -6.76 10.58 -10.78
C LEU A 167 -7.85 9.65 -11.31
N ASP A 168 -7.76 9.31 -12.59
CA ASP A 168 -8.64 8.33 -13.23
C ASP A 168 -8.13 6.91 -12.94
N HIS A 169 -8.92 6.09 -12.22
CA HIS A 169 -8.63 4.68 -11.93
C HIS A 169 -9.35 3.71 -12.88
N SER A 170 -10.00 4.21 -13.93
CA SER A 170 -10.58 3.34 -14.95
C SER A 170 -9.49 2.55 -15.70
N GLU A 171 -9.85 1.36 -16.18
CA GLU A 171 -8.94 0.53 -16.95
C GLU A 171 -8.57 1.25 -18.25
N GLN A 172 -7.27 1.35 -18.50
CA GLN A 172 -6.73 1.97 -19.71
C GLN A 172 -6.33 0.89 -20.71
N THR A 173 -6.36 1.23 -22.00
CA THR A 173 -5.81 0.35 -23.04
C THR A 173 -4.30 0.18 -22.81
N ARG A 174 -3.89 -1.07 -22.60
CA ARG A 174 -2.48 -1.42 -22.34
C ARG A 174 -1.71 -1.50 -23.66
N GLU A 175 -0.47 -1.01 -23.61
CA GLU A 175 0.53 -1.14 -24.65
C GLU A 175 1.01 -2.60 -24.70
N PRO A 176 0.84 -3.30 -25.83
CA PRO A 176 1.21 -4.70 -25.94
C PRO A 176 2.69 -4.93 -25.63
N LYS A 177 2.99 -6.04 -24.97
CA LYS A 177 4.37 -6.52 -24.70
C LYS A 177 5.25 -5.47 -24.00
N THR A 178 4.64 -4.61 -23.19
CA THR A 178 5.34 -3.61 -22.39
C THR A 178 5.31 -4.02 -20.93
N ILE A 179 6.47 -4.23 -20.30
CA ILE A 179 6.57 -4.67 -18.91
C ILE A 179 7.26 -3.60 -18.08
N ALA A 180 6.59 -3.16 -17.01
CA ALA A 180 7.23 -2.35 -15.99
C ALA A 180 8.02 -3.24 -15.03
N LEU A 181 9.27 -2.88 -14.77
CA LEU A 181 10.10 -3.51 -13.75
C LEU A 181 10.32 -2.55 -12.59
N GLY A 182 9.75 -2.88 -11.43
CA GLY A 182 9.98 -2.18 -10.17
C GLY A 182 11.33 -2.56 -9.58
N ILE A 183 12.28 -1.61 -9.58
CA ILE A 183 13.64 -1.80 -9.05
C ILE A 183 13.97 -0.86 -7.90
N GLY A 184 14.98 -1.25 -7.13
CA GLY A 184 15.33 -0.61 -5.87
C GLY A 184 14.55 -1.15 -4.67
N GLY A 185 15.01 -0.79 -3.48
CA GLY A 185 14.42 -1.22 -2.24
C GLY A 185 15.21 -0.74 -1.04
N VAL A 186 14.55 -0.59 0.09
CA VAL A 186 15.18 -0.12 1.34
C VAL A 186 15.58 -1.31 2.23
N VAL A 187 14.82 -2.40 2.14
CA VAL A 187 14.95 -3.56 3.01
C VAL A 187 15.65 -4.70 2.25
N PRO A 188 16.87 -5.10 2.62
CA PRO A 188 17.68 -6.03 1.82
C PRO A 188 17.02 -7.39 1.54
N TRP A 189 16.29 -7.97 2.49
CA TRP A 189 15.63 -9.26 2.31
C TRP A 189 14.38 -9.20 1.41
N ARG A 190 13.89 -7.99 1.09
CA ARG A 190 12.79 -7.73 0.15
C ARG A 190 13.24 -6.99 -1.11
N THR A 191 14.55 -6.85 -1.32
CA THR A 191 15.11 -6.23 -2.52
C THR A 191 15.74 -7.34 -3.36
N TYR A 192 15.24 -7.54 -4.58
CA TYR A 192 15.78 -8.57 -5.48
C TYR A 192 17.00 -8.02 -6.22
N PRO A 193 18.20 -8.61 -6.07
CA PRO A 193 19.40 -8.07 -6.69
C PRO A 193 19.66 -8.63 -8.10
N HIS A 194 19.02 -9.73 -8.49
CA HIS A 194 19.39 -10.50 -9.69
C HIS A 194 18.51 -10.18 -10.91
N TRP A 195 18.00 -8.95 -11.02
CA TRP A 195 17.12 -8.58 -12.14
C TRP A 195 17.78 -8.71 -13.52
N ALA A 196 19.08 -8.41 -13.64
CA ALA A 196 19.80 -8.58 -14.90
C ALA A 196 19.74 -10.03 -15.41
N ALA A 197 19.81 -11.02 -14.51
CA ALA A 197 19.66 -12.43 -14.86
C ALA A 197 18.24 -12.78 -15.33
N VAL A 198 17.20 -12.23 -14.68
CA VAL A 198 15.80 -12.42 -15.11
C VAL A 198 15.59 -11.88 -16.52
N LEU A 199 16.09 -10.67 -16.77
CA LEU A 199 16.01 -10.03 -18.08
C LEU A 199 16.77 -10.85 -19.14
N HIS A 200 17.94 -11.40 -18.81
CA HIS A 200 18.68 -12.26 -19.72
C HIS A 200 17.87 -13.49 -20.17
N PHE A 201 17.22 -14.21 -19.24
CA PHE A 201 16.38 -15.35 -19.58
C PHE A 201 15.18 -14.96 -20.47
N LEU A 202 14.52 -13.84 -20.16
CA LEU A 202 13.37 -13.37 -20.92
C LEU A 202 13.74 -12.88 -22.33
N LYS A 203 14.89 -12.22 -22.49
CA LYS A 203 15.35 -11.72 -23.79
C LYS A 203 15.56 -12.83 -24.83
N ILE A 204 16.11 -13.97 -24.40
CA ILE A 204 16.37 -15.10 -25.30
C ILE A 204 15.06 -15.60 -25.94
N GLN A 205 13.96 -15.55 -25.19
CA GLN A 205 12.69 -16.13 -25.58
C GLN A 205 11.70 -15.09 -26.14
N TYR A 206 11.78 -13.83 -25.67
CA TYR A 206 10.84 -12.75 -25.99
C TYR A 206 11.58 -11.42 -26.25
N PRO A 207 12.35 -11.32 -27.34
CA PRO A 207 13.16 -10.13 -27.66
C PRO A 207 12.33 -8.86 -27.94
N GLU A 208 11.03 -9.01 -28.19
CA GLU A 208 10.13 -7.91 -28.50
C GLU A 208 9.56 -7.17 -27.27
N ILE A 209 9.78 -7.69 -26.05
CA ILE A 209 9.31 -7.05 -24.82
C ILE A 209 10.00 -5.70 -24.65
N GLN A 210 9.19 -4.66 -24.45
CA GLN A 210 9.66 -3.33 -24.07
C GLN A 210 9.72 -3.22 -22.55
N TRP A 211 10.91 -2.96 -22.01
CA TRP A 211 11.12 -2.84 -20.57
C TRP A 211 11.04 -1.39 -20.13
N ILE A 212 10.28 -1.12 -19.07
CA ILE A 212 10.22 0.19 -18.42
C ILE A 212 10.72 0.04 -16.99
N LEU A 213 11.88 0.62 -16.69
CA LEU A 213 12.47 0.53 -15.35
C LEU A 213 11.88 1.65 -14.49
N LEU A 214 11.24 1.28 -13.38
CA LEU A 214 10.62 2.21 -12.44
C LEU A 214 11.21 2.01 -11.05
N GLY A 215 11.41 3.10 -10.32
CA GLY A 215 12.01 3.07 -8.99
C GLY A 215 12.32 4.45 -8.48
N THR A 216 12.82 4.52 -7.25
CA THR A 216 13.35 5.75 -6.65
C THR A 216 14.87 5.80 -6.76
N ALA A 217 15.51 6.87 -6.28
CA ALA A 217 16.96 7.05 -6.31
C ALA A 217 17.79 5.82 -5.86
N ASN A 218 17.30 5.01 -4.91
CA ASN A 218 17.95 3.79 -4.45
C ASN A 218 17.97 2.62 -5.47
N GLY A 219 17.32 2.77 -6.63
CA GLY A 219 17.36 1.82 -7.72
C GLY A 219 18.34 2.21 -8.84
N ARG A 220 19.01 3.36 -8.76
CA ARG A 220 19.85 3.89 -9.86
C ARG A 220 21.00 2.96 -10.23
N ASP A 221 21.72 2.41 -9.25
CA ASP A 221 22.86 1.51 -9.52
C ASP A 221 22.40 0.21 -10.18
N MET A 222 21.28 -0.34 -9.70
CA MET A 222 20.62 -1.51 -10.27
C MET A 222 20.12 -1.23 -11.70
N ALA A 223 19.60 -0.04 -11.97
CA ALA A 223 19.19 0.37 -13.30
C ALA A 223 20.39 0.46 -14.26
N GLN A 224 21.55 0.93 -13.78
CA GLN A 224 22.78 0.98 -14.57
C GLN A 224 23.32 -0.44 -14.85
N GLU A 225 23.30 -1.34 -13.87
CA GLU A 225 23.67 -2.74 -14.07
C GLU A 225 22.77 -3.41 -15.11
N ILE A 226 21.46 -3.19 -14.99
CA ILE A 226 20.48 -3.66 -15.97
C ILE A 226 20.79 -3.09 -17.35
N ALA A 227 21.00 -1.77 -17.47
CA ALA A 227 21.31 -1.11 -18.74
C ALA A 227 22.57 -1.68 -19.42
N ARG A 228 23.61 -2.03 -18.65
CA ARG A 228 24.82 -2.67 -19.18
C ARG A 228 24.57 -4.09 -19.71
N SER A 229 23.50 -4.75 -19.26
CA SER A 229 23.10 -6.06 -19.78
C SER A 229 22.28 -5.97 -21.07
N PHE A 230 21.93 -4.76 -21.52
CA PHE A 230 21.32 -4.50 -22.82
C PHE A 230 22.38 -4.20 -23.89
N SER A 231 22.21 -4.73 -25.11
CA SER A 231 23.13 -4.53 -26.25
C SER A 231 22.42 -3.94 -27.47
N GLY A 232 23.09 -3.06 -28.23
CA GLY A 232 22.58 -2.55 -29.52
C GLY A 232 21.24 -1.81 -29.47
N ASP A 233 20.28 -2.24 -30.29
CA ASP A 233 18.93 -1.64 -30.46
C ASP A 233 17.92 -2.05 -29.37
N GLU A 234 18.36 -2.75 -28.31
CA GLU A 234 17.45 -3.25 -27.28
C GLU A 234 16.78 -2.12 -26.49
N LYS A 235 15.47 -2.28 -26.26
CA LYS A 235 14.59 -1.23 -25.73
C LYS A 235 14.35 -1.42 -24.24
N SER A 236 15.16 -0.76 -23.42
CA SER A 236 14.78 -0.43 -22.05
C SER A 236 14.64 1.08 -21.89
N LEU A 237 13.51 1.51 -21.36
CA LEU A 237 13.26 2.88 -20.98
C LEU A 237 13.51 3.02 -19.48
N ASN A 238 14.64 3.62 -19.12
CA ASN A 238 14.98 3.86 -17.72
C ASN A 238 14.29 5.13 -17.20
N LEU A 239 13.30 4.96 -16.32
CA LEU A 239 12.56 6.04 -15.67
C LEU A 239 12.76 6.04 -14.14
N VAL A 240 13.80 5.37 -13.64
CA VAL A 240 14.13 5.37 -12.22
C VAL A 240 14.45 6.79 -11.78
N ASP A 241 13.74 7.24 -10.74
CA ASP A 241 13.89 8.56 -10.14
C ASP A 241 13.69 9.73 -11.14
N ALA A 242 12.99 9.47 -12.24
CA ALA A 242 12.79 10.45 -13.32
C ALA A 242 11.36 11.02 -13.37
N LEU A 243 10.41 10.40 -12.67
CA LEU A 243 8.99 10.75 -12.75
C LEU A 243 8.38 11.02 -11.36
N PRO A 244 7.46 12.00 -11.26
CA PRO A 244 6.58 12.11 -10.10
C PRO A 244 5.63 10.90 -10.02
N LEU A 245 5.13 10.58 -8.82
CA LEU A 245 4.30 9.40 -8.58
C LEU A 245 3.04 9.33 -9.45
N ASP A 246 2.41 10.47 -9.76
CA ASP A 246 1.21 10.51 -10.61
C ASP A 246 1.53 10.06 -12.05
N HIS A 247 2.72 10.39 -12.56
CA HIS A 247 3.18 9.92 -13.88
C HIS A 247 3.60 8.45 -13.85
N VAL A 248 4.15 7.97 -12.72
CA VAL A 248 4.41 6.55 -12.52
C VAL A 248 3.09 5.76 -12.51
N PHE A 249 2.07 6.25 -11.81
CA PHE A 249 0.72 5.68 -11.82
C PHE A 249 0.15 5.60 -13.24
N ALA A 250 0.15 6.71 -13.98
CA ALA A 250 -0.33 6.75 -15.36
C ALA A 250 0.46 5.81 -16.29
N ARG A 251 1.76 5.63 -16.06
CA ARG A 251 2.57 4.67 -16.80
C ARG A 251 2.15 3.23 -16.49
N LEU A 252 1.94 2.90 -15.22
CA LEU A 252 1.53 1.57 -14.77
C LEU A 252 0.16 1.17 -15.35
N GLN A 253 -0.76 2.12 -15.55
CA GLN A 253 -2.06 1.83 -16.20
C GLN A 253 -1.92 1.33 -17.65
N ARG A 254 -0.81 1.65 -18.32
CA ARG A 254 -0.59 1.37 -19.74
C ARG A 254 0.32 0.18 -19.99
N VAL A 255 1.03 -0.36 -19.00
CA VAL A 255 1.87 -1.54 -19.23
C VAL A 255 1.04 -2.82 -19.22
N THR A 256 1.51 -3.85 -19.93
CA THR A 256 0.88 -5.18 -19.94
C THR A 256 1.01 -5.87 -18.58
N LEU A 257 2.16 -5.71 -17.92
CA LEU A 257 2.50 -6.39 -16.67
C LEU A 257 3.44 -5.54 -15.82
N LEU A 258 3.30 -5.62 -14.50
CA LEU A 258 4.27 -5.12 -13.53
C LEU A 258 5.01 -6.30 -12.88
N LEU A 259 6.34 -6.32 -12.98
CA LEU A 259 7.22 -7.21 -12.23
C LEU A 259 7.87 -6.43 -11.08
N THR A 260 7.68 -6.83 -9.83
CA THR A 260 8.19 -6.09 -8.66
C THR A 260 8.35 -6.98 -7.43
N ALA A 261 9.18 -6.57 -6.46
CA ALA A 261 9.13 -7.10 -5.10
C ALA A 261 8.07 -6.39 -4.23
N ASP A 262 7.78 -6.92 -3.03
CA ASP A 262 6.90 -6.29 -2.01
C ASP A 262 7.45 -4.93 -1.56
N GLY A 263 6.92 -3.86 -2.15
CA GLY A 263 7.31 -2.48 -1.92
C GLY A 263 6.24 -1.48 -2.39
N GLY A 264 6.56 -0.18 -2.34
CA GLY A 264 5.59 0.89 -2.66
C GLY A 264 5.02 0.81 -4.08
N LEU A 265 5.83 0.41 -5.07
CA LEU A 265 5.38 0.26 -6.46
C LEU A 265 4.37 -0.86 -6.65
N LEU A 266 4.42 -1.93 -5.85
CA LEU A 266 3.40 -2.98 -5.87
C LEU A 266 2.03 -2.39 -5.58
N HIS A 267 1.91 -1.58 -4.53
CA HIS A 267 0.65 -0.95 -4.14
C HIS A 267 0.17 0.10 -5.13
N LEU A 268 1.11 0.85 -5.73
CA LEU A 268 0.77 1.79 -6.79
C LEU A 268 0.26 1.05 -8.04
N GLY A 269 0.89 -0.08 -8.39
CA GLY A 269 0.43 -0.97 -9.46
C GLY A 269 -0.95 -1.52 -9.21
N LYS A 270 -1.23 -1.98 -7.97
CA LYS A 270 -2.58 -2.40 -7.59
C LYS A 270 -3.61 -1.30 -7.82
N ALA A 271 -3.31 -0.07 -7.41
CA ALA A 271 -4.20 1.06 -7.64
C ALA A 271 -4.37 1.40 -9.14
N ALA A 272 -3.35 1.14 -9.96
CA ALA A 272 -3.38 1.30 -11.40
C ALA A 272 -4.05 0.13 -12.15
N LYS A 273 -4.53 -0.89 -11.43
CA LYS A 273 -5.14 -2.11 -11.98
C LYS A 273 -4.28 -2.82 -13.02
N VAL A 274 -2.95 -2.76 -12.85
CA VAL A 274 -2.00 -3.50 -13.70
C VAL A 274 -1.88 -4.93 -13.19
N PRO A 275 -1.78 -5.96 -14.06
CA PRO A 275 -1.49 -7.31 -13.62
C PRO A 275 -0.07 -7.37 -13.05
N ILE A 276 0.14 -8.17 -12.00
CA ILE A 276 1.39 -8.11 -11.23
C ILE A 276 2.03 -9.49 -11.09
N VAL A 277 3.30 -9.63 -11.46
CA VAL A 277 4.17 -10.68 -10.93
C VAL A 277 4.93 -10.11 -9.75
N ALA A 278 4.68 -10.65 -8.55
CA ALA A 278 5.21 -10.09 -7.31
C ALA A 278 6.15 -11.06 -6.58
N LEU A 279 7.27 -10.54 -6.06
CA LEU A 279 8.23 -11.32 -5.28
C LEU A 279 8.05 -11.06 -3.78
N PHE A 280 7.78 -12.12 -3.03
CA PHE A 280 7.54 -12.10 -1.59
C PHE A 280 8.51 -13.02 -0.86
N ALA A 281 8.70 -12.76 0.43
CA ALA A 281 9.47 -13.65 1.28
C ALA A 281 9.07 -13.58 2.75
N GLY A 282 9.58 -14.53 3.53
CA GLY A 282 9.49 -14.50 4.98
C GLY A 282 8.09 -14.78 5.49
N ALA A 283 7.65 -13.96 6.45
CA ALA A 283 6.34 -14.08 7.07
C ALA A 283 5.23 -13.31 6.34
N ILE A 284 5.53 -12.68 5.19
CA ILE A 284 4.54 -11.87 4.47
C ILE A 284 3.74 -12.78 3.56
N HIS A 285 2.60 -13.22 4.07
CA HIS A 285 1.66 -14.00 3.27
C HIS A 285 1.10 -13.16 2.11
N PRO A 286 0.97 -13.69 0.88
CA PRO A 286 0.44 -12.95 -0.27
C PRO A 286 -0.92 -12.29 -0.02
N ARG A 287 -1.83 -12.99 0.69
CA ARG A 287 -3.14 -12.45 1.12
C ARG A 287 -3.08 -11.21 2.01
N MET A 288 -1.92 -10.86 2.58
CA MET A 288 -1.76 -9.60 3.33
C MET A 288 -1.60 -8.38 2.41
N ARG A 289 -1.47 -8.59 1.09
CA ARG A 289 -1.33 -7.55 0.07
C ARG A 289 -2.36 -7.70 -1.04
N PHE A 290 -2.79 -8.93 -1.32
CA PHE A 290 -3.69 -9.28 -2.41
C PHE A 290 -4.99 -9.90 -1.92
N CYS A 291 -6.03 -9.60 -2.66
CA CYS A 291 -7.35 -10.20 -2.71
C CYS A 291 -7.34 -11.39 -3.69
N GLU A 292 -8.27 -12.33 -3.57
CA GLU A 292 -8.34 -13.48 -4.50
C GLU A 292 -8.66 -13.06 -5.94
N SER A 293 -9.40 -11.96 -6.12
CA SER A 293 -9.73 -11.39 -7.44
C SER A 293 -8.63 -10.51 -8.03
N ASP A 294 -7.53 -10.24 -7.30
CA ASP A 294 -6.46 -9.41 -7.85
C ASP A 294 -5.73 -10.18 -8.96
N ALA A 295 -5.60 -9.57 -10.14
CA ALA A 295 -4.82 -10.11 -11.26
C ALA A 295 -3.32 -10.15 -10.93
N ALA A 296 -2.87 -11.19 -10.23
CA ALA A 296 -1.50 -11.27 -9.74
C ALA A 296 -0.97 -12.70 -9.65
N HIS A 297 0.33 -12.86 -9.90
CA HIS A 297 1.07 -14.08 -9.59
C HIS A 297 2.17 -13.77 -8.58
N VAL A 298 2.08 -14.36 -7.38
CA VAL A 298 3.05 -14.14 -6.31
C VAL A 298 4.02 -15.32 -6.22
N ILE A 299 5.32 -15.03 -6.26
CA ILE A 299 6.38 -16.01 -5.99
C ILE A 299 6.89 -15.76 -4.58
N HIS A 300 6.74 -16.74 -3.70
CA HIS A 300 7.07 -16.60 -2.30
C HIS A 300 8.27 -17.50 -1.90
N ALA A 301 9.33 -16.88 -1.39
CA ALA A 301 10.49 -17.57 -0.83
C ALA A 301 10.49 -17.61 0.70
N ARG A 302 11.18 -18.58 1.29
CA ARG A 302 11.18 -18.74 2.76
C ARG A 302 11.76 -17.54 3.52
N ALA A 303 12.90 -16.98 3.10
CA ALA A 303 13.62 -16.00 3.90
C ALA A 303 13.81 -14.67 3.17
N ARG A 304 14.25 -14.71 1.91
CA ARG A 304 14.57 -13.52 1.14
C ARG A 304 14.06 -13.65 -0.28
N VAL A 305 13.66 -12.54 -0.89
CA VAL A 305 13.26 -12.56 -2.31
C VAL A 305 14.42 -12.97 -3.21
N SER A 306 15.67 -12.72 -2.78
CA SER A 306 16.89 -13.15 -3.50
C SER A 306 17.02 -14.68 -3.64
N ASP A 307 16.30 -15.45 -2.82
CA ASP A 307 16.33 -16.91 -2.87
C ASP A 307 15.50 -17.46 -4.06
N ILE A 308 14.73 -16.59 -4.73
CA ILE A 308 13.93 -16.95 -5.89
C ILE A 308 14.84 -17.03 -7.13
N PRO A 309 14.95 -18.20 -7.79
CA PRO A 309 15.77 -18.33 -9.00
C PRO A 309 15.28 -17.42 -10.13
N ALA A 310 16.20 -16.75 -10.81
CA ALA A 310 15.86 -15.82 -11.90
C ALA A 310 15.11 -16.51 -13.06
N GLU A 311 15.48 -17.74 -13.39
CA GLU A 311 14.79 -18.58 -14.38
C GLU A 311 13.33 -18.83 -14.00
N ARG A 312 13.05 -19.06 -12.71
CA ARG A 312 11.68 -19.29 -12.24
C ARG A 312 10.82 -18.03 -12.40
N ILE A 313 11.39 -16.86 -12.13
CA ILE A 313 10.72 -15.57 -12.34
C ILE A 313 10.43 -15.38 -13.83
N ALA A 314 11.41 -15.63 -14.70
CA ALA A 314 11.26 -15.53 -16.14
C ALA A 314 10.14 -16.43 -16.67
N CYS A 315 10.12 -17.70 -16.26
CA CYS A 315 9.07 -18.66 -16.63
C CYS A 315 7.66 -18.19 -16.23
N ILE A 316 7.50 -17.61 -15.05
CA ILE A 316 6.20 -17.10 -14.59
C ILE A 316 5.81 -15.82 -15.34
N VAL A 317 6.75 -14.90 -15.58
CA VAL A 317 6.50 -13.70 -16.37
C VAL A 317 6.03 -14.07 -17.77
N GLN A 318 6.67 -15.06 -18.40
CA GLN A 318 6.25 -15.62 -19.68
C GLN A 318 4.80 -16.10 -19.64
N GLN A 319 4.46 -16.98 -18.69
CA GLN A 319 3.11 -17.50 -18.52
C GLN A 319 2.08 -16.36 -18.37
N CYS A 320 2.40 -15.33 -17.60
CA CYS A 320 1.52 -14.18 -17.35
C CYS A 320 1.41 -13.20 -18.53
N VAL A 321 2.36 -13.21 -19.47
CA VAL A 321 2.28 -12.41 -20.71
C VAL A 321 1.42 -13.12 -21.75
N GLU A 322 1.51 -14.45 -21.82
CA GLU A 322 0.73 -15.28 -22.75
C GLU A 322 -0.70 -15.52 -22.27
N GLN A 323 -0.88 -15.67 -20.95
CA GLN A 323 -2.17 -15.91 -20.31
C GLN A 323 -2.63 -14.63 -19.62
N HIS A 324 -3.90 -14.27 -19.82
CA HIS A 324 -4.48 -13.16 -19.08
C HIS A 324 -4.62 -13.53 -17.60
N LEU A 325 -3.96 -12.79 -16.70
CA LEU A 325 -4.15 -12.95 -15.26
C LEU A 325 -5.52 -12.37 -14.85
N GLU A 326 -6.39 -13.22 -14.33
CA GLU A 326 -7.73 -12.83 -13.86
C GLU A 326 -7.90 -12.94 -12.33
N SER A 327 -6.99 -13.66 -11.66
CA SER A 327 -7.08 -13.94 -10.22
C SER A 327 -5.70 -14.10 -9.59
N LEU A 328 -5.67 -14.21 -8.25
CA LEU A 328 -4.45 -14.37 -7.49
C LEU A 328 -3.93 -15.80 -7.58
N HIS A 329 -2.78 -15.97 -8.22
CA HIS A 329 -2.00 -17.20 -8.20
C HIS A 329 -0.80 -17.07 -7.26
N THR A 330 -0.46 -18.14 -6.55
CA THR A 330 0.70 -18.15 -5.66
C THR A 330 1.56 -19.38 -5.91
N SER A 331 2.87 -19.17 -6.06
CA SER A 331 3.89 -20.22 -6.11
C SER A 331 4.79 -20.10 -4.88
N TYR A 332 4.66 -21.05 -3.95
CA TYR A 332 5.56 -21.15 -2.81
C TYR A 332 6.77 -22.01 -3.18
N LEU A 333 7.99 -21.47 -3.01
CA LEU A 333 9.22 -22.26 -3.17
C LEU A 333 9.48 -23.19 -1.97
N ASN A 334 8.81 -22.92 -0.86
CA ASN A 334 8.88 -23.65 0.40
C ASN A 334 7.47 -23.75 0.98
N ASP A 335 7.34 -24.04 2.27
CA ASP A 335 6.04 -24.07 2.93
C ASP A 335 5.35 -22.69 2.89
N GLU A 336 4.03 -22.72 2.82
CA GLU A 336 3.18 -21.54 2.95
C GLU A 336 3.45 -20.82 4.29
N PRO A 337 3.58 -19.48 4.31
CA PRO A 337 3.82 -18.74 5.54
C PRO A 337 2.70 -18.95 6.56
N ASN A 338 3.07 -19.42 7.75
CA ASN A 338 2.12 -19.60 8.83
C ASN A 338 1.59 -18.24 9.33
N CYS A 339 0.30 -17.98 9.11
CA CYS A 339 -0.38 -16.76 9.54
C CYS A 339 -0.85 -16.78 11.02
N SER A 340 -0.61 -17.86 11.75
CA SER A 340 -1.23 -18.14 13.06
C SER A 340 -0.48 -17.56 14.28
N VAL A 341 0.36 -16.52 14.13
CA VAL A 341 1.31 -16.08 15.18
C VAL A 341 1.02 -14.70 15.79
#